data_AF-A0A660E021-F1
#
_entry.id   AF-A0A660E021-F1
#
_cell.length_a   1.000
_cell.length_b   1.000
_cell.length_c   1.000
_cell.angle_alpha   90.00
_cell.angle_beta   90.00
_cell.angle_gamma   90.00
#
_symmetry.space_group_name_H-M   'P 1'
#
loop_
_entity.id
_entity.type
_entity.pdbx_description
1 polymer ?
#
loop_
_entity_poly.entity_id
_entity_poly.type
_entity_poly.pdbx_seq_one_letter_code
_entity_poly.pdbx_strand_id
1 'polypeptide(L)'
;MDDNGIQVFPADYNFSYHLILQRGTAHYAYYYFKVDKLDQRVIFYDDVERSGISIKTQITRTFMRNLVKAIDWHPVGNSIIVEIYNVQKETSKLTRLACDI
;
A
#
# COMPACT_ATOMS: atom_id res chain seq x y z
N MET A 1 -14.80 -17.38 -3.67
CA MET A 1 -14.17 -16.50 -2.67
C MET A 1 -12.71 -16.45 -3.05
N ASP A 2 -12.23 -15.32 -3.55
CA ASP A 2 -10.80 -15.19 -3.86
C ASP A 2 -10.03 -15.08 -2.55
N ASP A 3 -9.19 -16.08 -2.26
CA ASP A 3 -8.24 -16.10 -1.14
C ASP A 3 -7.08 -15.13 -1.38
N ASN A 4 -7.39 -13.89 -1.74
CA ASN A 4 -6.42 -12.81 -1.81
C ASN A 4 -6.13 -12.32 -0.39
N GLY A 5 -5.28 -13.07 0.31
CA GLY A 5 -4.77 -12.70 1.62
C GLY A 5 -3.82 -11.51 1.52
N ILE A 6 -3.97 -10.56 2.44
CA ILE A 6 -2.92 -9.57 2.73
C ILE A 6 -2.16 -10.01 3.97
N GLN A 7 -0.84 -9.93 3.92
CA GLN A 7 -0.01 -10.04 5.12
C GLN A 7 0.83 -8.78 5.23
N VAL A 8 0.87 -8.21 6.43
CA VAL A 8 1.57 -6.96 6.70
C VAL A 8 2.52 -7.16 7.87
N PHE A 9 3.76 -6.70 7.70
CA PHE A 9 4.81 -6.81 8.70
C PHE A 9 5.44 -5.45 8.93
N PRO A 10 5.77 -5.07 10.18
CA PRO A 10 6.50 -3.84 10.43
C PRO A 10 7.89 -3.90 9.78
N ALA A 11 8.30 -2.79 9.18
CA ALA A 11 9.68 -2.57 8.75
C ALA A 11 10.41 -1.78 9.83
N ASP A 12 11.74 -1.92 9.93
CA ASP A 12 12.59 -1.51 11.05
C ASP A 12 12.50 -0.02 11.52
N TYR A 13 11.78 0.84 10.78
CA TYR A 13 11.63 2.27 11.04
C TYR A 13 10.16 2.71 11.17
N ASN A 14 9.92 3.68 12.07
CA ASN A 14 8.65 4.34 12.38
C ASN A 14 7.61 4.28 11.24
N PHE A 15 6.51 3.57 11.52
CA PHE A 15 5.32 3.44 10.67
C PHE A 15 5.57 2.99 9.23
N SER A 16 6.66 2.25 9.00
CA SER A 16 6.96 1.59 7.74
C SER A 16 6.54 0.12 7.82
N TYR A 17 6.08 -0.44 6.70
CA TYR A 17 5.56 -1.79 6.64
C TYR A 17 5.91 -2.47 5.31
N HIS A 18 6.07 -3.79 5.37
CA HIS A 18 6.08 -4.67 4.22
C HIS A 18 4.68 -5.26 4.03
N LEU A 19 4.21 -5.29 2.78
CA LEU A 19 2.96 -5.90 2.38
C LEU A 19 3.25 -7.05 1.42
N ILE A 20 2.71 -8.22 1.74
CA ILE A 20 2.66 -9.37 0.84
C ILE A 20 1.21 -9.52 0.39
N LEU A 21 0.99 -9.42 -0.91
CA LEU A 21 -0.30 -9.65 -1.53
C LEU A 21 -0.29 -11.04 -2.19
N GLN A 22 -1.08 -11.96 -1.67
CA GLN A 22 -1.29 -13.25 -2.30
C GLN A 22 -2.29 -13.10 -3.45
N ARG A 23 -1.93 -13.57 -4.64
CA ARG A 23 -2.79 -13.60 -5.83
C ARG A 23 -2.95 -15.04 -6.29
N GLY A 24 -4.08 -15.65 -5.95
CA GLY A 24 -4.33 -17.06 -6.24
C GLY A 24 -3.35 -18.00 -5.51
N THR A 25 -3.06 -19.15 -6.11
CA THR A 25 -2.32 -20.25 -5.46
C THR A 25 -0.80 -20.21 -5.60
N ALA A 26 -0.23 -19.34 -6.46
CA ALA A 26 1.19 -19.44 -6.83
C ALA A 26 1.96 -18.10 -6.93
N HIS A 27 1.30 -16.94 -6.76
CA HIS A 27 1.96 -15.65 -6.94
C HIS A 27 1.82 -14.75 -5.71
N TYR A 28 2.96 -14.22 -5.26
CA TYR A 28 3.05 -13.22 -4.20
C TYR A 28 3.66 -11.95 -4.77
N ALA A 29 2.96 -10.83 -4.60
CA ALA A 29 3.49 -9.50 -4.88
C ALA A 29 3.94 -8.85 -3.58
N TYR A 30 5.16 -8.30 -3.59
CA TYR A 30 5.79 -7.69 -2.42
C TYR A 30 5.82 -6.17 -2.59
N TYR A 31 5.31 -5.46 -1.60
CA TYR A 31 5.28 -4.01 -1.57
C TYR A 31 5.88 -3.48 -0.28
N TYR A 32 6.39 -2.26 -0.35
CA TYR A 32 6.82 -1.50 0.82
C TYR A 32 5.96 -0.25 0.92
N PHE A 33 5.51 0.10 2.12
CA PHE A 33 4.72 1.30 2.33
C PHE A 33 5.00 1.95 3.69
N LYS A 34 4.69 3.23 3.78
CA LYS A 34 4.72 4.02 5.01
C LYS A 34 3.34 4.55 5.33
N VAL A 35 3.07 4.77 6.61
CA VAL A 35 1.83 5.34 7.09
C VAL A 35 2.12 6.58 7.90
N ASP A 36 1.56 7.71 7.48
CA ASP A 36 1.47 8.90 8.31
C ASP A 36 0.08 8.94 8.94
N LYS A 37 0.02 8.60 10.24
CA LYS A 37 -1.25 8.55 10.97
C LYS A 37 -1.82 9.94 11.24
N LEU A 38 -1.00 11.00 11.27
CA LEU A 38 -1.46 12.37 11.53
C LEU A 38 -2.15 12.95 10.30
N ASP A 39 -1.57 12.73 9.12
CA ASP A 39 -2.12 13.21 7.84
C ASP A 39 -3.06 12.20 7.16
N GLN A 40 -3.38 11.10 7.87
CA GLN A 40 -4.18 9.98 7.35
C GLN A 40 -3.73 9.48 5.97
N ARG A 41 -2.42 9.28 5.84
CA ARG A 41 -1.79 8.99 4.56
C ARG A 41 -1.10 7.64 4.54
N VAL A 42 -1.29 6.91 3.45
CA VAL A 42 -0.54 5.71 3.11
C VAL A 42 0.31 5.99 1.89
N ILE A 43 1.61 5.77 2.01
CA ILE A 43 2.61 6.02 0.97
C ILE A 43 3.14 4.68 0.49
N PHE A 44 2.75 4.23 -0.69
CA PHE A 44 3.30 3.04 -1.32
C PHE A 44 4.53 3.36 -2.14
N TYR A 45 5.55 2.50 -2.04
CA TYR A 45 6.72 2.50 -2.89
C TYR A 45 6.58 1.34 -3.86
N ASP A 46 6.08 1.65 -5.06
CA ASP A 46 5.69 0.69 -6.07
C ASP A 46 6.89 0.33 -6.95
N ASP A 47 7.50 -0.81 -6.65
CA ASP A 47 8.54 -1.43 -7.47
C ASP A 47 7.86 -2.46 -8.39
N VAL A 48 7.38 -2.00 -9.55
CA VAL A 48 6.64 -2.85 -10.51
C VAL A 48 7.54 -3.91 -11.12
N GLU A 49 8.84 -3.65 -11.26
CA GLU A 49 9.81 -4.62 -11.77
C GLU A 49 9.93 -5.82 -10.82
N ARG A 50 9.95 -5.56 -9.51
CA ARG A 50 10.02 -6.60 -8.49
C ARG A 50 8.68 -7.27 -8.21
N SER A 51 7.60 -6.49 -8.14
CA SER A 51 6.27 -7.00 -7.78
C SER A 51 5.51 -7.61 -8.96
N GLY A 52 5.93 -7.32 -10.19
CA GLY A 52 5.28 -7.73 -11.43
C GLY A 52 3.94 -7.03 -11.71
N ILE A 53 3.40 -6.26 -10.75
CA ILE A 53 2.14 -5.56 -10.89
C ILE A 53 2.11 -4.33 -9.99
N SER A 54 1.66 -3.21 -10.55
CA SER A 54 1.49 -1.97 -9.79
C SER A 54 0.45 -2.11 -8.69
N ILE A 55 0.80 -1.66 -7.48
CA ILE A 55 -0.13 -1.57 -6.34
C ILE A 55 -1.37 -0.73 -6.67
N LYS A 56 -1.25 0.23 -7.60
CA LYS A 56 -2.35 1.09 -8.06
C LYS A 56 -3.57 0.27 -8.51
N THR A 57 -3.32 -0.86 -9.17
CA THR A 57 -4.38 -1.73 -9.69
C THR A 57 -5.07 -2.56 -8.61
N GLN A 58 -4.46 -2.65 -7.43
CA GLN A 58 -4.93 -3.46 -6.30
C GLN A 58 -5.65 -2.62 -5.23
N ILE A 59 -5.48 -1.29 -5.25
CA ILE A 59 -6.12 -0.38 -4.30
C ILE A 59 -7.62 -0.34 -4.57
N THR A 60 -8.35 -1.01 -3.70
CA THR A 60 -9.82 -0.98 -3.62
C THR A 60 -10.25 -0.58 -2.22
N ARG A 61 -11.53 -0.24 -2.04
CA ARG A 61 -12.08 0.06 -0.71
C ARG A 61 -11.90 -1.12 0.26
N THR A 62 -12.10 -2.34 -0.22
CA THR A 62 -11.92 -3.56 0.59
C THR A 62 -10.46 -3.78 0.96
N PHE A 63 -9.55 -3.60 0.00
CA PHE A 63 -8.11 -3.66 0.24
C PHE A 63 -7.68 -2.68 1.34
N MET A 64 -8.07 -1.40 1.23
CA MET A 64 -7.71 -0.39 2.23
C MET A 64 -8.28 -0.69 3.61
N ARG A 65 -9.52 -1.18 3.71
CA ARG A 65 -10.09 -1.61 4.99
C ARG A 65 -9.31 -2.76 5.62
N ASN A 66 -8.92 -3.75 4.82
CA ASN A 66 -8.14 -4.87 5.30
C ASN A 66 -6.74 -4.40 5.75
N LEU A 67 -6.11 -3.52 4.96
CA LEU A 67 -4.79 -2.96 5.28
C LEU A 67 -4.79 -2.23 6.62
N VAL A 68 -5.77 -1.33 6.82
CA VAL A 68 -5.94 -0.54 8.05
C VAL A 68 -6.13 -1.45 9.26
N LYS A 69 -6.93 -2.52 9.12
CA LYS A 69 -7.09 -3.54 10.18
C LYS A 69 -5.80 -4.29 10.47
N ALA A 70 -5.04 -4.65 9.43
CA ALA A 70 -3.79 -5.41 9.57
C ALA A 70 -2.69 -4.62 10.30
N ILE A 71 -2.70 -3.29 10.23
CA ILE A 71 -1.74 -2.41 10.92
C ILE A 71 -2.31 -1.79 12.21
N ASP A 72 -3.47 -2.25 12.66
CA ASP A 72 -4.19 -1.74 13.84
C ASP A 72 -4.29 -0.20 13.86
N TRP A 73 -4.68 0.37 12.73
CA TRP A 73 -4.85 1.81 12.59
C TRP A 73 -6.33 2.20 12.64
N HIS A 74 -6.62 3.27 13.37
CA HIS A 74 -7.95 3.86 13.50
C HIS A 74 -7.93 5.27 12.87
N PRO A 75 -8.22 5.40 11.56
CA PRO A 75 -8.25 6.70 10.88
C PRO A 75 -9.35 7.61 11.45
N VAL A 76 -9.06 8.90 11.56
CA VAL A 76 -9.96 9.91 12.12
C VAL A 76 -10.77 10.54 10.98
N GLY A 77 -11.87 9.90 10.60
CA GLY A 77 -12.74 10.38 9.51
C GLY A 77 -12.95 9.33 8.44
N ASN A 78 -13.44 9.76 7.26
CA ASN A 78 -13.83 8.86 6.19
C ASN A 78 -12.83 8.79 5.02
N SER A 79 -11.76 9.60 5.04
CA SER A 79 -10.74 9.70 3.98
C SER A 79 -9.39 9.18 4.44
N ILE A 80 -8.73 8.46 3.54
CA ILE A 80 -7.31 8.10 3.64
C ILE A 80 -6.66 8.57 2.35
N ILE A 81 -5.61 9.36 2.45
CA ILE A 81 -4.81 9.81 1.32
C ILE A 81 -3.90 8.66 0.91
N VAL A 82 -3.90 8.27 -0.36
CA VAL A 82 -2.99 7.25 -0.87
C VAL A 82 -2.03 7.88 -1.87
N GLU A 83 -0.74 7.85 -1.56
CA GLU A 83 0.33 8.27 -2.46
C GLU A 83 1.07 7.03 -2.98
N ILE A 84 1.42 7.03 -4.26
CA ILE A 84 2.15 5.92 -4.90
C ILE A 84 3.40 6.51 -5.54
N TYR A 85 4.56 6.11 -5.03
CA TYR A 85 5.86 6.46 -5.57
C TYR A 85 6.38 5.28 -6.35
N ASN A 86 6.47 5.42 -7.67
CA ASN A 86 7.13 4.40 -8.48
C ASN A 86 8.61 4.38 -8.12
N VAL A 87 9.09 3.26 -7.60
CA VAL A 87 10.51 3.02 -7.40
C VAL A 87 11.08 2.66 -8.75
N GLN A 88 11.37 3.67 -9.55
CA GLN A 88 12.27 3.51 -10.67
C GLN A 88 13.68 3.46 -10.09
N LYS A 89 14.47 2.45 -10.48
CA LYS A 89 15.93 2.57 -10.40
C LYS A 89 16.32 3.69 -11.38
N GLU A 90 16.28 4.93 -10.88
CA GLU A 90 16.59 6.23 -11.53
C GLU A 90 15.68 6.56 -12.74
N THR A 91 14.73 7.51 -12.70
CA THR A 91 15.00 8.96 -12.65
C THR A 91 13.70 9.79 -12.48
N SER A 92 13.57 10.51 -11.36
CA SER A 92 12.86 11.80 -11.20
C SER A 92 11.31 11.92 -11.31
N LYS A 93 10.78 12.79 -10.43
CA LYS A 93 9.49 13.53 -10.41
C LYS A 93 8.25 12.86 -9.80
N LEU A 94 7.94 13.34 -8.59
CA LEU A 94 6.70 13.15 -7.83
C LEU A 94 5.46 13.55 -8.64
N THR A 95 4.46 12.66 -8.70
CA THR A 95 3.10 13.01 -9.14
C THR A 95 2.13 12.76 -7.99
N ARG A 96 1.55 13.83 -7.43
CA ARG A 96 0.57 13.80 -6.33
C ARG A 96 -0.84 13.83 -6.94
N LEU A 97 -1.67 12.85 -6.65
CA LEU A 97 -3.08 12.79 -7.08
C LEU A 97 -3.97 12.74 -5.83
N ALA A 98 -4.86 13.72 -5.69
CA ALA A 98 -5.91 13.74 -4.66
C ALA A 98 -7.21 13.20 -5.26
N CYS A 99 -7.95 12.39 -4.51
CA CYS A 99 -9.31 11.96 -4.84
C CYS A 99 -10.24 12.35 -3.67
N ASP A 100 -11.30 13.09 -3.98
CA ASP A 100 -12.38 13.48 -3.06
C ASP A 100 -13.39 12.32 -2.84
N ILE A 101 -14.11 12.37 -1.70
CA ILE A 101 -15.10 11.37 -1.23
C ILE A 101 -16.46 11.54 -1.89
#